data_AF-A0A4R7WAM4-F1
#
_entry.id   AF-A0A4R7WAM4-F1
#
_cell.length_a   1.000
_cell.length_b   1.000
_cell.length_c   1.000
_cell.angle_alpha   90.00
_cell.angle_beta   90.00
_cell.angle_gamma   90.00
#
_symmetry.space_group_name_H-M   'P 1'
#
loop_
_entity.id
_entity.type
_entity.pdbx_description
1 polymer ?
#
loop_
_entity_poly.entity_id
_entity_poly.type
_entity_poly.pdbx_seq_one_letter_code
_entity_poly.pdbx_strand_id
1 'polypeptide(L)' 'MAKRYELPDATWALVADIFTKTQRTGRPRADDRLMLNGILWVLCSGAAWRDMPERFGP' A
#
# COMPACT_ATOMS: atom_id res chain seq x y z
N MET A 1 -1.94 -15.45 3.94
CA MET A 1 -1.87 -15.54 2.46
C MET A 1 -2.21 -14.16 1.90
N ALA A 2 -1.39 -13.62 0.99
CA ALA A 2 -1.66 -12.32 0.36
C ALA A 2 -2.81 -12.44 -0.65
N LYS A 3 -3.65 -11.41 -0.78
CA LYS A 3 -4.68 -11.38 -1.83
C LYS A 3 -4.04 -11.04 -3.18
N ARG A 4 -4.81 -11.21 -4.26
CA ARG A 4 -4.37 -10.85 -5.61
C ARG A 4 -3.93 -9.38 -5.66
N TYR A 5 -2.72 -9.16 -6.15
CA TYR A 5 -2.03 -7.85 -6.26
C TYR A 5 -1.49 -7.24 -4.95
N GLU A 6 -1.56 -7.97 -3.83
CA GLU A 6 -0.97 -7.53 -2.57
C GLU A 6 0.39 -8.18 -2.33
N LEU A 7 1.29 -7.49 -1.63
CA LEU A 7 2.62 -7.99 -1.32
C LEU A 7 2.57 -9.06 -0.21
N PRO A 8 3.15 -10.25 -0.44
CA PRO A 8 3.40 -11.23 0.62
C PRO A 8 4.30 -10.65 1.71
N ASP A 9 4.18 -11.18 2.93
CA ASP A 9 4.97 -10.72 4.08
C ASP A 9 6.47 -10.81 3.82
N ALA A 10 6.92 -11.88 3.16
CA ALA A 10 8.32 -12.07 2.81
C ALA A 10 8.83 -10.98 1.84
N THR A 11 8.03 -10.59 0.86
CA THR A 11 8.40 -9.52 -0.09
C THR A 11 8.34 -8.16 0.57
N TRP A 12 7.35 -7.92 1.42
CA TRP A 12 7.26 -6.69 2.21
C TRP A 12 8.52 -6.48 3.07
N ALA A 13 9.02 -7.54 3.71
CA ALA A 13 10.23 -7.47 4.53
C ALA A 13 11.48 -6.99 3.75
N LEU A 14 11.52 -7.16 2.42
CA LEU A 14 12.63 -6.71 1.57
C LEU A 14 12.56 -5.23 1.19
N VAL A 15 11.39 -4.60 1.30
CA VAL A 15 11.16 -3.21 0.86
C VAL A 15 10.71 -2.28 1.99
N ALA A 16 10.38 -2.84 3.16
CA ALA A 16 9.83 -2.10 4.29
C ALA A 16 10.78 -1.00 4.80
N ASP A 17 12.09 -1.19 4.66
CA ASP A 17 13.13 -0.26 5.09
C ASP A 17 13.23 1.01 4.22
N ILE A 18 12.71 0.95 2.99
CA ILE A 18 12.62 2.10 2.08
C ILE A 18 11.61 3.13 2.61
N PHE A 19 10.58 2.66 3.33
CA PHE A 19 9.57 3.53 3.91
C PHE A 19 10.12 4.20 5.18
N THR A 20 10.28 5.53 5.11
CA THR A 20 10.98 6.31 6.13
C THR A 20 10.07 6.61 7.33
N LYS A 21 10.69 6.85 8.50
CA LYS A 21 9.97 7.11 9.76
C LYS A 21 9.02 8.31 9.68
N THR A 22 7.91 8.16 10.39
CA THR A 22 6.83 9.14 10.55
C THR A 22 7.38 10.52 10.89
N GLN A 23 6.96 11.53 10.12
CA GLN A 23 7.29 12.92 10.41
C GLN A 23 6.58 13.35 11.70
N ARG A 24 7.27 14.16 12.52
CA ARG A 24 6.77 14.65 13.82
C ARG A 24 5.63 15.67 13.67
N THR A 25 5.43 16.18 12.46
CA THR A 25 4.47 17.24 12.12
C THR A 25 3.71 16.85 10.84
N GLY A 26 2.46 17.32 10.72
CA GLY A 26 1.60 17.07 9.57
C GLY A 26 0.53 15.99 9.81
N ARG A 27 -0.19 15.64 8.74
CA ARG A 27 -1.21 14.57 8.78
C ARG A 27 -0.52 13.23 9.06
N PRO A 28 -1.04 12.41 9.99
CA PRO A 28 -0.54 11.06 10.22
C PRO A 28 -0.47 10.29 8.90
N ARG A 29 0.66 9.63 8.63
CA ARG A 29 0.78 8.75 7.46
C ARG A 29 -0.16 7.57 7.62
N ALA A 30 -0.81 7.18 6.53
CA ALA A 30 -1.50 5.89 6.45
C ALA A 30 -0.46 4.76 6.48
N ASP A 31 -0.92 3.53 6.75
CA ASP A 31 -0.08 2.35 6.71
C ASP A 31 0.62 2.22 5.33
N ASP A 32 1.95 2.23 5.32
CA ASP A 32 2.76 2.26 4.10
C ASP A 32 2.55 1.00 3.25
N ARG A 33 2.33 -0.15 3.90
CA ARG A 33 2.05 -1.41 3.20
C ARG A 33 0.68 -1.37 2.54
N LEU A 34 -0.31 -0.83 3.24
CA LEU A 34 -1.66 -0.66 2.71
C LEU A 34 -1.68 0.28 1.51
N MET A 35 -0.98 1.40 1.60
CA MET A 35 -0.79 2.34 0.49
C MET A 35 -0.13 1.66 -0.71
N LEU A 36 0.98 0.95 -0.51
CA LEU A 36 1.69 0.27 -1.58
C LEU A 36 0.83 -0.81 -2.24
N ASN A 37 0.08 -1.59 -1.45
CA ASN A 37 -0.86 -2.58 -1.97
C ASN A 37 -1.97 -1.95 -2.81
N GLY A 38 -2.48 -0.76 -2.43
CA GLY A 38 -3.46 -0.02 -3.24
C GLY A 38 -2.88 0.43 -4.58
N ILE A 39 -1.66 0.97 -4.58
CA ILE A 39 -0.93 1.35 -5.80
C ILE A 39 -0.75 0.13 -6.72
N LEU A 40 -0.27 -1.00 -6.17
CA LEU A 40 -0.07 -2.23 -6.95
C LEU A 40 -1.38 -2.78 -7.50
N TRP A 41 -2.47 -2.69 -6.74
CA TRP A 41 -3.78 -3.10 -7.23
C TRP A 41 -4.19 -2.29 -8.46
N VAL A 42 -4.07 -0.96 -8.45
CA VAL A 42 -4.39 -0.11 -9.61
C VAL A 42 -3.47 -0.41 -10.79
N LEU A 43 -2.15 -0.47 -10.56
CA LEU A 43 -1.17 -0.72 -11.62
C LEU A 43 -1.33 -2.10 -12.27
N CYS A 44 -1.63 -3.13 -11.49
CA CYS A 44 -1.76 -4.50 -12.00
C CYS A 44 -3.16 -4.84 -12.53
N SER A 45 -4.22 -4.18 -12.04
CA SER A 45 -5.58 -4.37 -12.55
C SER A 45 -5.90 -3.48 -13.75
N GLY A 46 -5.25 -2.32 -13.87
CA GLY A 46 -5.56 -1.30 -14.87
C GLY A 46 -6.86 -0.53 -14.61
N ALA A 47 -7.51 -0.75 -13.46
CA ALA A 47 -8.75 -0.06 -13.10
C ALA A 47 -8.49 1.42 -12.74
N ALA A 48 -9.53 2.25 -12.79
CA ALA A 48 -9.41 3.63 -12.34
C ALA A 48 -9.23 3.70 -10.82
N TRP A 49 -8.58 4.76 -10.32
CA TRP A 49 -8.39 4.99 -8.89
C TRP A 49 -9.70 5.02 -8.09
N ARG A 50 -10.81 5.45 -8.71
CA ARG A 50 -12.13 5.50 -8.08
C ARG A 50 -12.73 4.11 -7.85
N ASP A 51 -12.30 3.12 -8.63
CA ASP A 51 -12.75 1.72 -8.49
C ASP A 51 -11.87 0.94 -7.50
N MET A 52 -10.85 1.60 -6.93
CA MET A 52 -9.98 0.98 -5.94
C MET A 52 -10.81 0.59 -4.71
N PRO A 53 -10.67 -0.64 -4.21
CA PRO A 53 -11.39 -1.08 -3.02
C PRO A 53 -11.12 -0.19 -1.80
N GLU A 54 -12.15 0.20 -1.07
CA GLU A 54 -12.09 1.04 0.14
C GLU A 54 -11.14 0.50 1.22
N ARG A 55 -10.82 -0.80 1.21
CA ARG A 55 -9.84 -1.37 2.14
C ARG A 55 -8.44 -0.78 2.00
N PHE A 56 -8.08 -0.22 0.84
CA PHE A 56 -6.76 0.38 0.62
C PHE A 56 -6.70 1.86 1.03
N GLY A 57 -7.85 2.49 1.30
CA GLY A 57 -7.93 3.86 1.76
C GLY A 57 -9.39 4.35 1.87
N PRO A 58 -9.67 5.28 2.80
CA PRO A 58 -10.98 5.90 2.96
C PRO A 58 -11.33 6.89 1.85
#